data_AF-A0A5B7B3Q6-F1
#
_entry.id   AF-A0A5B7B3Q6-F1
#
_cell.length_a   1.000
_cell.length_b   1.000
_cell.length_c   1.000
_cell.angle_alpha   90.00
_cell.angle_beta   90.00
_cell.angle_gamma   90.00
#
_symmetry.space_group_name_H-M   'P 1'
#
loop_
_entity.id
_entity.type
_entity.pdbx_description
1 polymer ?
#
loop_
_entity_poly.entity_id
_entity_poly.type
_entity_poly.pdbx_seq_one_letter_code
_entity_poly.pdbx_strand_id
1 'polypeptide(L)'
;QMGKFDFRTSTMFLAPLVSLVILNIFSLVGGVARVIIKRSFNEMFVQVFLSIFILVMGYPIIEGMILRKDKGRIPPSVTLLSAVFSLIFMSLGSIVLMY
;
A
#
# COMPACT_ATOMS: atom_id res chain seq x y z
N GLN A 1 -13.38 -19.86 15.59
CA GLN A 1 -13.43 -18.42 15.25
C GLN A 1 -12.34 -18.20 14.22
N MET A 2 -12.66 -17.74 13.01
CA MET A 2 -11.63 -17.48 12.00
C MET A 2 -10.71 -16.37 12.51
N GLY A 3 -9.41 -16.66 12.63
CA GLY A 3 -8.40 -15.79 13.22
C GLY A 3 -8.17 -14.51 12.40
N LYS A 4 -9.06 -13.54 12.57
CA LYS A 4 -8.89 -12.19 12.00
C LYS A 4 -7.87 -11.42 12.82
N PHE A 5 -6.97 -10.71 12.15
CA PHE A 5 -6.01 -9.83 12.80
C PHE A 5 -6.72 -8.74 13.61
N ASP A 6 -6.30 -8.50 14.86
CA ASP A 6 -6.78 -7.38 15.65
C ASP A 6 -5.82 -6.19 15.47
N PHE A 7 -6.32 -5.09 14.90
CA PHE A 7 -5.54 -3.89 14.64
C PHE A 7 -5.66 -2.84 15.75
N ARG A 8 -6.16 -3.21 16.92
CA ARG A 8 -6.10 -2.40 18.14
C ARG A 8 -4.69 -2.41 18.74
N THR A 9 -3.76 -1.79 18.03
CA THR A 9 -2.36 -1.65 18.47
C THR A 9 -1.90 -0.20 18.33
N SER A 10 -0.67 0.07 18.72
CA SER A 10 -0.08 1.40 18.64
C SER A 10 -0.07 1.91 17.19
N THR A 11 -0.48 3.17 17.03
CA THR A 11 -0.42 3.89 15.75
C THR A 11 1.00 3.96 15.20
N MET A 12 2.01 3.94 16.08
CA MET A 12 3.43 3.92 15.71
C MET A 12 3.81 2.69 14.88
N PHE A 13 3.13 1.55 15.11
CA PHE A 13 3.36 0.31 14.35
C PHE A 13 2.45 0.21 13.13
N LEU A 14 1.19 0.63 13.27
CA LEU A 14 0.23 0.59 12.16
C LEU A 14 0.58 1.56 11.05
N ALA A 15 1.01 2.78 11.38
CA ALA A 15 1.20 3.82 10.37
C ALA A 15 2.24 3.43 9.31
N PRO A 16 3.44 2.91 9.65
CA PRO A 16 4.39 2.42 8.65
C PRO A 16 3.85 1.26 7.81
N LEU A 17 3.18 0.28 8.42
CA LEU A 17 2.62 -0.88 7.72
C LEU A 17 1.54 -0.47 6.71
N VAL A 18 0.63 0.40 7.14
CA VAL A 18 -0.43 0.93 6.28
C VAL A 18 0.18 1.78 5.16
N SER A 19 1.19 2.60 5.45
CA SER A 19 1.90 3.37 4.42
C SER A 19 2.56 2.46 3.37
N LEU A 20 3.21 1.37 3.77
CA LEU A 20 3.82 0.42 2.84
C LEU A 20 2.78 -0.22 1.90
N VAL A 21 1.62 -0.60 2.44
CA VAL A 21 0.53 -1.17 1.64
C VAL A 21 -0.03 -0.12 0.67
N ILE A 22 -0.24 1.12 1.12
CA ILE A 22 -0.70 2.23 0.27
C ILE A 22 0.32 2.52 -0.85
N LEU A 23 1.61 2.63 -0.52
CA LEU A 23 2.68 2.84 -1.50
C LEU A 23 2.74 1.69 -2.51
N ASN A 24 2.60 0.45 -2.07
CA ASN A 24 2.59 -0.70 -2.97
C ASN A 24 1.38 -0.67 -3.92
N ILE A 25 0.19 -0.27 -3.44
CA ILE A 25 -1.00 -0.08 -4.31
C ILE A 25 -0.72 0.97 -5.38
N PHE A 26 -0.20 2.15 -5.00
CA PHE A 26 0.12 3.19 -5.97
C PHE A 26 1.21 2.74 -6.95
N SER A 27 2.23 2.02 -6.48
CA SER A 27 3.29 1.45 -7.31
C SER A 27 2.75 0.43 -8.31
N LEU A 28 1.81 -0.43 -7.88
CA LEU A 28 1.16 -1.40 -8.75
C LEU A 28 0.37 -0.70 -9.86
N VAL A 29 -0.45 0.29 -9.51
CA VAL A 29 -1.25 1.06 -10.47
C VAL A 29 -0.35 1.79 -11.47
N GLY A 30 0.67 2.51 -10.99
CA GLY A 30 1.63 3.20 -11.85
C GLY A 30 2.46 2.23 -12.71
N GLY A 31 2.86 1.10 -12.14
CA GLY A 31 3.63 0.06 -12.83
C GLY A 31 2.83 -0.59 -13.96
N VAL A 32 1.59 -0.99 -13.69
CA VAL A 32 0.67 -1.54 -14.70
C VAL A 32 0.37 -0.51 -15.78
N ALA A 33 0.10 0.75 -15.42
CA ALA A 33 -0.10 1.83 -16.39
C ALA A 33 1.12 1.99 -17.31
N ARG A 34 2.33 1.97 -16.76
CA ARG A 34 3.57 2.03 -17.54
C ARG A 34 3.74 0.83 -18.47
N VAL A 35 3.44 -0.39 -18.00
CA VAL A 35 3.48 -1.61 -18.83
C VAL A 35 2.54 -1.49 -20.02
N ILE A 36 1.32 -1.00 -19.82
CA ILE A 36 0.33 -0.84 -20.89
C ILE A 36 0.78 0.23 -21.89
N ILE A 37 1.21 1.39 -21.40
CA ILE A 37 1.58 2.55 -22.24
C ILE A 37 2.87 2.28 -23.03
N LYS A 38 3.90 1.74 -22.37
CA LYS A 38 5.23 1.53 -22.98
C LYS A 38 5.43 0.12 -23.56
N ARG A 39 4.44 -0.78 -23.42
CA ARG A 39 4.53 -2.22 -23.78
C ARG A 39 5.76 -2.91 -23.18
N SER A 40 6.22 -2.46 -22.03
CA SER A 40 7.46 -2.92 -21.38
C SER A 40 7.23 -4.12 -20.46
N PHE A 41 6.53 -5.15 -20.96
CA PHE A 41 6.14 -6.32 -20.18
C PHE A 41 7.36 -7.08 -19.63
N ASN A 42 8.36 -7.31 -20.47
CA ASN A 42 9.56 -8.07 -20.06
C ASN A 42 10.37 -7.36 -18.97
N GLU A 43 10.46 -6.04 -19.04
CA GLU A 43 11.23 -5.23 -18.08
C GLU A 43 10.55 -5.13 -16.71
N MET A 44 9.21 -5.12 -16.70
CA MET A 44 8.43 -4.83 -15.49
C MET A 44 7.68 -6.05 -14.94
N PHE A 45 7.78 -7.21 -15.58
CA PHE A 45 7.08 -8.43 -15.18
C PHE A 45 7.32 -8.76 -13.71
N VAL A 46 8.59 -8.83 -13.30
CA VAL A 46 8.97 -9.17 -11.93
C VAL A 46 8.47 -8.11 -10.93
N GLN A 47 8.55 -6.83 -11.29
CA GLN A 47 8.12 -5.74 -10.41
C GLN A 47 6.60 -5.75 -10.19
N VAL A 48 5.82 -5.94 -11.25
CA VAL A 48 4.35 -6.05 -11.15
C VAL A 48 3.96 -7.31 -10.39
N PHE A 49 4.58 -8.45 -10.69
CA PHE A 49 4.33 -9.71 -10.00
C PHE A 49 4.62 -9.61 -8.50
N LEU A 50 5.78 -9.05 -8.13
CA LEU A 50 6.16 -8.88 -6.73
C LEU A 50 5.20 -7.92 -6.01
N SER A 51 4.76 -6.86 -6.68
CA SER A 51 3.81 -5.91 -6.10
C SER A 51 2.44 -6.56 -5.85
N ILE A 52 1.96 -7.42 -6.76
CA ILE A 52 0.76 -8.25 -6.53
C ILE A 52 0.96 -9.20 -5.34
N PHE A 53 2.11 -9.86 -5.25
CA PHE A 53 2.41 -10.76 -4.14
C PHE A 53 2.38 -10.02 -2.79
N ILE A 54 3.02 -8.85 -2.69
CA ILE A 54 2.99 -8.00 -1.49
C ILE A 54 1.54 -7.59 -1.16
N LEU A 55 0.71 -7.30 -2.18
CA LEU A 55 -0.69 -6.93 -1.97
C LEU A 55 -1.52 -8.09 -1.39
N VAL A 56 -1.31 -9.31 -1.89
CA VAL A 56 -1.95 -10.52 -1.37
C VAL A 56 -1.53 -10.78 0.07
N MET A 57 -0.23 -10.67 0.38
CA MET A 57 0.28 -10.81 1.75
C MET A 57 -0.24 -9.70 2.68
N GLY A 58 -0.43 -8.49 2.14
CA GLY A 58 -1.00 -7.33 2.82
C GLY A 58 -2.53 -7.34 2.92
N TYR A 59 -3.21 -8.37 2.43
CA TYR A 59 -4.68 -8.45 2.42
C TYR A 59 -5.34 -8.16 3.78
N PRO A 60 -4.84 -8.70 4.93
CA PRO A 60 -5.44 -8.38 6.22
C PRO A 60 -5.42 -6.90 6.57
N ILE A 61 -4.38 -6.17 6.12
CA ILE A 61 -4.25 -4.73 6.34
C ILE A 61 -5.29 -4.00 5.47
N ILE A 62 -5.45 -4.39 4.20
CA ILE A 62 -6.47 -3.83 3.29
C ILE A 62 -7.88 -4.09 3.84
N GLU A 63 -8.14 -5.32 4.30
CA GLU A 63 -9.40 -5.71 4.95
C GLU A 63 -9.65 -4.83 6.19
N GLY A 64 -8.63 -4.63 7.03
CA GLY A 64 -8.67 -3.78 8.22
C GLY A 64 -8.91 -2.30 7.94
N MET A 65 -8.44 -1.79 6.79
CA MET A 65 -8.59 -0.39 6.38
C MET A 65 -9.97 -0.09 5.79
N ILE A 66 -10.43 -0.93 4.84
CA ILE A 66 -11.54 -0.59 3.94
C ILE A 66 -12.80 -1.42 4.24
N LEU A 67 -12.65 -2.72 4.44
CA LEU A 67 -13.78 -3.65 4.51
C LEU A 67 -14.39 -3.75 5.92
N ARG A 68 -13.56 -3.59 6.95
CA ARG A 68 -13.98 -3.78 8.34
C ARG A 68 -14.62 -2.55 8.96
N LYS A 69 -15.73 -2.79 9.66
CA LYS A 69 -16.48 -1.78 10.44
C LYS A 69 -16.50 -2.09 11.95
N ASP A 70 -15.92 -3.21 12.35
CA ASP A 70 -15.89 -3.65 13.74
C ASP A 70 -14.77 -2.96 14.55
N LYS A 71 -14.75 -3.22 15.85
CA LYS A 71 -13.83 -2.61 16.81
C LYS A 71 -12.35 -2.93 16.55
N GLY A 72 -12.03 -4.04 15.88
CA GLY A 72 -10.67 -4.46 15.53
C GLY A 72 -10.16 -3.90 14.20
N ARG A 73 -10.87 -2.95 13.58
CA ARG A 73 -10.47 -2.28 12.34
C ARG A 73 -9.26 -1.36 12.55
N ILE A 74 -8.60 -1.00 11.45
CA ILE A 74 -7.62 0.07 11.44
C ILE A 74 -8.37 1.42 11.57
N PRO A 75 -7.95 2.31 12.49
CA PRO A 75 -8.57 3.62 12.64
C PRO A 75 -8.43 4.45 11.34
N PRO A 76 -9.51 5.10 10.85
CA PRO A 76 -9.45 5.95 9.66
C PRO A 76 -8.39 7.05 9.74
N SER A 77 -8.14 7.59 10.94
CA SER A 77 -7.11 8.60 11.19
C SER A 77 -5.71 8.10 10.86
N VAL A 78 -5.40 6.83 11.17
CA VAL A 78 -4.13 6.20 10.82
C VAL A 78 -4.03 6.00 9.31
N THR A 79 -5.10 5.54 8.67
CA THR A 79 -5.14 5.42 7.21
C THR A 79 -4.91 6.76 6.51
N LEU A 80 -5.54 7.83 6.99
CA LEU A 80 -5.33 9.18 6.45
C LEU A 80 -3.89 9.65 6.66
N LEU A 81 -3.34 9.48 7.86
CA LEU A 81 -1.96 9.84 8.18
C LEU A 81 -0.97 9.09 7.27
N SER A 82 -1.15 7.77 7.12
CA SER A 82 -0.33 6.94 6.24
C SER A 82 -0.46 7.34 4.77
N ALA A 83 -1.65 7.73 4.32
CA ALA A 83 -1.85 8.24 2.97
C ALA A 83 -1.07 9.55 2.73
N VAL A 84 -1.10 10.48 3.69
CA VAL A 84 -0.32 11.73 3.64
C VAL A 84 1.18 11.43 3.61
N PHE A 85 1.67 10.54 4.48
CA PHE A 85 3.07 10.12 4.45
C PHE A 85 3.47 9.49 3.11
N SER A 86 2.60 8.65 2.55
CA SER A 86 2.83 8.00 1.25
C SER A 86 2.89 9.02 0.11
N LEU A 87 2.00 10.01 0.12
CA LEU A 87 2.00 11.11 -0.84
C LEU A 87 3.27 11.96 -0.76
N ILE A 88 3.71 12.32 0.45
CA ILE A 88 4.96 13.04 0.67
C ILE A 88 6.15 12.22 0.17
N PHE A 89 6.17 10.92 0.48
CA PHE A 89 7.25 10.04 0.02
C PHE A 89 7.31 9.96 -1.51
N MET A 90 6.15 9.85 -2.17
CA MET A 90 6.08 9.83 -3.63
C MET A 90 6.48 11.16 -4.27
N SER A 91 6.06 12.29 -3.70
CA SER A 91 6.43 13.61 -4.24
C SER A 91 7.91 13.88 -4.09
N LEU A 92 8.50 13.57 -2.93
CA LEU A 92 9.95 13.65 -2.70
C LEU A 92 10.72 12.74 -3.66
N GLY A 93 10.30 11.48 -3.79
CA GLY A 93 10.91 10.54 -4.73
C GLY A 93 10.85 11.03 -6.18
N SER A 94 9.72 11.62 -6.59
CA SER A 94 9.57 12.21 -7.92
C SER A 94 10.49 13.40 -8.16
N ILE A 95 10.66 14.28 -7.16
CA ILE A 95 11.59 15.43 -7.25
C ILE A 95 13.03 14.92 -7.38
N VAL A 96 13.42 13.94 -6.57
CA VAL A 96 14.76 13.35 -6.60
C VAL A 96 15.04 12.66 -7.94
N LEU A 97 14.09 11.93 -8.51
CA LEU A 97 14.28 11.26 -9.81
C LEU A 97 14.28 12.23 -11.01
N MET A 98 13.79 13.45 -10.82
CA MET A 98 13.76 14.49 -11.85
C MET A 98 15.07 15.30 -11.91
N TYR A 99 15.86 15.28 -10.83
CA TYR A 99 17.18 15.91 -10.74
C TYR A 99 18.29 14.90 -11.02
#